data_AF-M0P8L5-F1
#
_entry.id   AF-M0P8L5-F1
#
_cell.length_a   1.000
_cell.length_b   1.000
_cell.length_c   1.000
_cell.angle_alpha   90.00
_cell.angle_beta   90.00
_cell.angle_gamma   90.00
#
_symmetry.space_group_name_H-M   'P 1'
#
loop_
_entity.id
_entity.type
_entity.pdbx_description
1 polymer ?
#
loop_
_entity_poly.entity_id
_entity_poly.type
_entity_poly.pdbx_seq_one_letter_code
_entity_poly.pdbx_strand_id
1 'polypeptide(L)'
;MLRRFLGALGVLTTLVPDRIVDVFEGIAVENPEENTVHPWFNPLIRAEGVVITLAALRGGRLYAWLMNVTGIFGAVLLFIPRLYEHIAGSLVYEDPESVEWNEHLTDGVRVIGAVYVLLALLDRRRRNGR
;
A
#
# COMPACT_ATOMS: atom_id res chain seq x y z
N MET A 1 16.52 6.67 -9.48
CA MET A 1 15.62 7.50 -8.66
C MET A 1 14.48 6.66 -8.08
N LEU A 2 13.56 6.12 -8.88
CA LEU A 2 12.43 5.31 -8.38
C LEU A 2 12.83 4.13 -7.47
N ARG A 3 13.84 3.32 -7.85
CA ARG A 3 14.38 2.26 -6.97
C ARG A 3 14.86 2.75 -5.61
N ARG A 4 15.51 3.91 -5.54
CA ARG A 4 16.01 4.46 -4.26
C ARG A 4 14.86 4.97 -3.41
N PHE A 5 13.88 5.61 -4.05
CA PHE A 5 12.65 6.05 -3.38
C PHE A 5 11.88 4.87 -2.79
N LEU A 6 11.66 3.80 -3.55
CA LEU A 6 11.00 2.58 -3.07
C LEU A 6 11.81 1.87 -1.98
N GLY A 7 13.14 1.84 -2.10
CA GLY A 7 14.00 1.31 -1.03
C GLY A 7 13.88 2.11 0.27
N ALA A 8 13.84 3.44 0.18
CA ALA A 8 13.64 4.30 1.34
C ALA A 8 12.25 4.12 1.96
N LEU A 9 11.21 4.02 1.13
CA LEU A 9 9.86 3.69 1.58
C LEU A 9 9.83 2.33 2.29
N GLY A 10 10.41 1.28 1.70
CA GLY A 10 10.46 -0.03 2.33
C GLY A 10 11.13 -0.02 3.70
N VAL A 11 12.25 0.71 3.84
CA VAL A 11 12.93 0.88 5.13
C VAL A 11 12.03 1.61 6.13
N LEU A 12 11.37 2.69 5.71
CA LEU A 12 10.44 3.43 6.56
C LEU A 12 9.30 2.53 7.04
N THR A 13 8.66 1.80 6.13
CA THR A 13 7.58 0.85 6.42
C THR A 13 8.01 -0.26 7.38
N THR A 14 9.26 -0.73 7.29
CA THR A 14 9.80 -1.73 8.22
C THR A 14 10.08 -1.16 9.61
N LEU A 15 10.58 0.08 9.70
CA LEU A 15 11.02 0.65 10.97
C LEU A 15 9.89 1.24 11.80
N VAL A 16 8.88 1.81 11.16
CA VAL A 16 7.79 2.54 11.83
C VAL A 16 6.42 2.13 11.27
N PRO A 17 6.02 0.85 11.35
CA PRO A 17 4.73 0.41 10.83
C PRO A 17 3.56 1.11 11.52
N ASP A 18 3.65 1.36 12.83
CA ASP A 18 2.57 2.00 13.60
C ASP A 18 2.24 3.39 13.03
N ARG A 19 3.28 4.18 12.69
CA ARG A 19 3.11 5.50 12.06
C ARG A 19 2.51 5.44 10.65
N ILE A 20 2.77 4.35 9.93
CA ILE A 20 2.17 4.15 8.61
C ILE A 20 0.67 3.89 8.78
N VAL A 21 0.32 3.00 9.72
CA VAL A 21 -1.07 2.69 10.07
C VAL A 21 -1.79 3.97 10.49
N ASP A 22 -1.27 4.73 11.46
CA ASP A 22 -1.88 5.98 11.96
C ASP A 22 -2.21 6.96 10.81
N VAL A 23 -1.29 7.11 9.85
CA VAL A 23 -1.47 8.02 8.70
C VAL A 23 -2.54 7.50 7.75
N PHE A 24 -2.57 6.20 7.50
CA PHE A 24 -3.60 5.59 6.65
C PHE A 24 -4.97 5.65 7.33
N GLU A 25 -5.06 5.36 8.63
CA GLU A 25 -6.28 5.44 9.41
C GLU A 25 -6.83 6.88 9.44
N GLY A 26 -5.98 7.88 9.69
CA GLY A 26 -6.43 9.29 9.68
C GLY A 26 -6.90 9.80 8.30
N ILE A 27 -6.61 9.07 7.22
CA ILE A 27 -7.13 9.37 5.87
C ILE A 27 -8.36 8.52 5.57
N ALA A 28 -8.40 7.28 6.07
CA ALA A 28 -9.37 6.28 5.67
C ALA A 28 -10.62 6.23 6.56
N VAL A 29 -10.45 6.53 7.84
CA VAL A 29 -11.44 6.35 8.89
C VAL A 29 -11.76 7.70 9.52
N GLU A 30 -13.04 7.93 9.80
CA GLU A 30 -13.50 9.19 10.38
C GLU A 30 -13.11 9.30 11.87
N ASN A 31 -13.16 8.19 12.60
CA ASN A 31 -12.80 8.07 14.03
C ASN A 31 -11.70 7.00 14.25
N PRO A 32 -10.44 7.27 13.88
CA PRO A 32 -9.37 6.27 13.90
C PRO A 32 -9.02 5.80 15.33
N GLU A 33 -9.11 6.66 16.34
CA GLU A 33 -8.83 6.30 17.75
C GLU A 33 -9.81 5.29 18.37
N GLU A 34 -10.98 5.08 17.78
CA GLU A 34 -11.98 4.12 18.28
C GLU A 34 -11.78 2.71 17.71
N ASN A 35 -10.89 2.56 16.72
CA ASN A 35 -10.71 1.31 16.00
C ASN A 35 -9.47 0.56 16.49
N THR A 36 -9.60 -0.76 16.60
CA THR A 36 -8.49 -1.62 17.05
C THR A 36 -7.96 -2.44 15.88
N VAL A 37 -6.72 -2.19 15.51
CA VAL A 37 -6.02 -2.94 14.46
C VAL A 37 -5.52 -4.26 15.01
N HIS A 38 -5.63 -5.31 14.19
CA HIS A 38 -5.14 -6.63 14.53
C HIS A 38 -3.65 -6.63 14.92
N PRO A 39 -3.24 -7.32 16.01
CA PRO A 39 -1.85 -7.33 16.46
C PRO A 39 -0.88 -8.00 15.48
N TRP A 40 -1.39 -8.80 14.54
CA TRP A 40 -0.60 -9.44 13.49
C TRP A 40 -0.40 -8.55 12.25
N PHE A 41 -1.12 -7.43 12.15
CA PHE A 41 -1.03 -6.51 11.03
C PHE A 41 0.30 -5.74 11.00
N ASN A 42 0.80 -5.29 12.15
CA ASN A 42 2.09 -4.59 12.23
C ASN A 42 3.27 -5.49 11.80
N PRO A 43 3.35 -6.77 12.24
CA PRO A 43 4.30 -7.74 11.68
C PRO A 43 4.19 -7.92 10.16
N LEU A 44 2.97 -7.95 9.61
CA LEU A 44 2.74 -8.07 8.16
C LEU A 44 3.33 -6.86 7.40
N ILE A 45 3.03 -5.64 7.86
CA ILE A 45 3.57 -4.40 7.27
C ILE A 45 5.10 -4.40 7.33
N ARG A 46 5.70 -4.85 8.44
CA ARG A 46 7.17 -4.95 8.55
C ARG A 46 7.74 -5.90 7.51
N ALA A 47 7.11 -7.06 7.33
CA ALA A 47 7.52 -8.04 6.33
C ALA A 47 7.41 -7.47 4.90
N GLU A 48 6.34 -6.73 4.61
CA GLU A 48 6.18 -6.03 3.34
C GLU A 48 7.31 -5.03 3.09
N GLY A 49 7.61 -4.17 4.07
CA GLY A 49 8.72 -3.21 3.96
C GLY A 49 10.07 -3.87 3.71
N VAL A 50 10.32 -5.05 4.31
CA VAL A 50 11.55 -5.83 4.08
C VAL A 50 11.59 -6.33 2.63
N VAL A 51 10.49 -6.89 2.13
CA VAL A 51 10.39 -7.37 0.75
C VAL A 51 10.61 -6.22 -0.25
N ILE A 52 9.99 -5.06 -0.02
CA ILE A 52 10.15 -3.87 -0.85
C ILE A 52 11.61 -3.41 -0.86
N THR A 53 12.23 -3.35 0.32
CA THR A 53 13.64 -2.94 0.48
C THR A 53 14.57 -3.89 -0.26
N LEU A 54 14.41 -5.21 -0.07
CA LEU A 54 15.22 -6.23 -0.73
C LEU A 54 15.03 -6.21 -2.26
N ALA A 55 13.79 -6.05 -2.73
CA ALA A 55 13.49 -5.89 -4.14
C ALA A 55 14.17 -4.66 -4.73
N ALA A 56 14.11 -3.52 -4.05
CA ALA A 56 14.76 -2.28 -4.46
C ALA A 56 16.30 -2.41 -4.51
N LEU A 57 16.91 -3.05 -3.52
CA LEU A 57 18.35 -3.28 -3.43
C LEU A 57 18.83 -4.26 -4.51
N ARG A 58 18.21 -5.44 -4.60
CA ARG A 58 18.61 -6.51 -5.54
C ARG A 58 18.33 -6.14 -7.00
N GLY A 59 17.28 -5.36 -7.25
CA GLY A 59 16.92 -4.93 -8.60
C GLY A 59 16.50 -6.11 -9.50
N GLY A 60 16.64 -5.91 -10.82
CA GLY A 60 16.41 -6.96 -11.81
C GLY A 60 15.00 -7.56 -11.77
N ARG A 61 14.92 -8.90 -11.77
CA ARG A 61 13.65 -9.65 -11.80
C ARG A 61 12.78 -9.42 -10.57
N LEU A 62 13.37 -9.31 -9.37
CA LEU A 62 12.60 -9.15 -8.13
C LEU A 62 11.93 -7.77 -8.07
N TYR A 63 12.66 -6.73 -8.45
CA TYR A 63 12.11 -5.37 -8.59
C TYR A 63 11.05 -5.29 -9.70
N ALA A 64 11.30 -5.94 -10.85
CA ALA A 64 10.34 -6.02 -11.94
C ALA A 64 9.03 -6.71 -11.52
N TRP A 65 9.12 -7.79 -10.74
CA TRP A 65 7.99 -8.49 -10.16
C TRP A 65 7.23 -7.59 -9.18
N LEU A 66 7.93 -6.92 -8.25
CA LEU A 66 7.32 -5.98 -7.31
C LEU A 66 6.51 -4.90 -8.04
N MET A 67 7.11 -4.24 -9.04
CA MET A 67 6.41 -3.19 -9.80
C MET A 67 5.19 -3.71 -10.56
N ASN A 68 5.21 -4.96 -11.05
CA ASN A 68 4.04 -5.56 -11.68
C ASN A 68 2.93 -5.82 -10.66
N VAL A 69 3.27 -6.34 -9.48
CA VAL A 69 2.30 -6.55 -8.38
C VAL A 69 1.71 -5.22 -7.94
N THR A 70 2.54 -4.18 -7.72
CA THR A 70 2.09 -2.83 -7.40
C THR A 70 1.15 -2.27 -8.46
N GLY A 71 1.45 -2.49 -9.75
CA GLY A 71 0.58 -2.06 -10.85
C GLY A 71 -0.77 -2.77 -10.87
N ILE A 72 -0.80 -4.08 -10.63
CA ILE A 72 -2.04 -4.86 -10.54
C ILE A 72 -2.87 -4.40 -9.35
N PHE A 73 -2.24 -4.28 -8.18
CA PHE A 73 -2.89 -3.79 -6.97
C PHE A 73 -3.45 -2.38 -7.18
N GLY A 74 -2.65 -1.48 -7.76
CA GLY A 74 -3.10 -0.13 -8.11
C GLY A 74 -4.28 -0.11 -9.06
N ALA A 75 -4.33 -1.01 -10.04
CA ALA A 75 -5.47 -1.13 -10.95
C ALA A 75 -6.72 -1.59 -10.22
N VAL A 76 -6.61 -2.54 -9.29
CA VAL A 76 -7.73 -2.98 -8.45
C VAL A 76 -8.24 -1.81 -7.61
N LEU A 77 -7.36 -1.05 -6.95
CA LEU A 77 -7.75 0.13 -6.17
C LEU A 77 -8.43 1.21 -7.02
N LEU A 78 -7.94 1.41 -8.25
CA LEU A 78 -8.49 2.40 -9.18
C LEU A 78 -9.89 2.03 -9.69
N PHE A 79 -10.09 0.78 -10.12
CA PHE A 79 -11.33 0.36 -10.78
C PHE A 79 -12.36 -0.22 -9.80
N ILE A 80 -11.92 -0.79 -8.68
CA ILE A 80 -12.76 -1.49 -7.70
C ILE A 80 -12.43 -1.00 -6.28
N PRO A 81 -12.57 0.31 -5.97
CA PRO A 81 -12.21 0.85 -4.66
C PRO A 81 -13.07 0.26 -3.53
N ARG A 82 -14.33 -0.11 -3.79
CA ARG A 82 -15.20 -0.77 -2.79
C ARG A 82 -14.67 -2.12 -2.31
N LEU A 83 -13.83 -2.78 -3.11
CA LEU A 83 -13.18 -4.02 -2.69
C LEU A 83 -12.13 -3.75 -1.61
N TYR A 84 -11.52 -2.56 -1.62
CA TYR A 84 -10.61 -2.14 -0.57
C TYR A 84 -11.34 -1.98 0.76
N GLU A 85 -12.49 -1.31 0.82
CA GLU A 85 -13.28 -1.16 2.06
C GLU A 85 -13.63 -2.52 2.68
N HIS A 86 -14.07 -3.48 1.87
CA HIS A 86 -14.46 -4.80 2.36
C HIS A 86 -13.27 -5.66 2.83
N ILE A 87 -12.17 -5.65 2.07
CA ILE A 87 -10.96 -6.41 2.42
C ILE A 87 -10.21 -5.74 3.57
N ALA A 88 -10.01 -4.43 3.51
CA ALA A 88 -9.27 -3.68 4.53
C ALA A 88 -9.99 -3.75 5.87
N GLY A 89 -11.33 -3.63 5.90
CA GLY A 89 -12.11 -3.82 7.12
C GLY A 89 -11.74 -5.12 7.84
N SER A 90 -11.94 -6.25 7.16
CA SER A 90 -11.72 -7.58 7.73
C SER A 90 -10.25 -7.96 7.94
N LEU A 91 -9.33 -7.37 7.18
CA LEU A 91 -7.91 -7.68 7.24
C LEU A 91 -7.17 -6.84 8.29
N VAL A 92 -7.58 -5.59 8.47
CA VAL A 92 -6.89 -4.60 9.31
C VAL A 92 -7.49 -4.59 10.70
N TYR A 93 -8.82 -4.60 10.83
CA TYR A 93 -9.49 -4.33 12.10
C TYR A 93 -10.03 -5.58 12.76
N GLU A 94 -9.98 -5.59 14.10
CA GLU A 94 -10.59 -6.66 14.91
C GLU A 94 -12.12 -6.67 14.82
N ASP A 95 -12.72 -5.49 14.71
CA ASP A 95 -14.17 -5.33 14.55
C ASP A 95 -14.47 -4.51 13.28
N PRO A 96 -14.63 -5.17 12.12
CA PRO A 96 -14.83 -4.50 10.85
C PRO A 96 -16.20 -3.81 10.72
N GLU A 97 -17.18 -4.14 11.56
CA GLU A 97 -18.53 -3.55 11.50
C GLU A 97 -18.62 -2.20 12.23
N SER A 98 -17.67 -1.90 13.13
CA SER A 98 -17.59 -0.60 13.83
C SER A 98 -16.76 0.45 13.09
N VAL A 99 -16.14 0.09 11.96
CA VAL A 99 -15.30 1.02 11.18
C VAL A 99 -16.16 1.98 10.36
N GLU A 100 -16.21 3.25 10.79
CA GLU A 100 -16.78 4.33 9.99
C GLU A 100 -15.77 4.85 8.97
N TRP A 101 -15.95 4.44 7.70
CA TRP A 101 -15.12 4.87 6.59
C TRP A 101 -15.43 6.31 6.19
N ASN A 102 -14.39 7.09 5.92
CA ASN A 102 -14.54 8.45 5.42
C ASN A 102 -15.18 8.44 4.01
N GLU A 103 -16.16 9.32 3.75
CA GLU A 103 -16.81 9.43 2.43
C GLU A 103 -15.84 9.71 1.27
N HIS A 104 -14.69 10.34 1.56
CA HIS A 104 -13.64 10.66 0.58
C HIS A 104 -12.61 9.53 0.41
N LEU A 105 -12.69 8.45 1.21
CA LEU A 105 -11.78 7.31 1.13
C LEU A 105 -11.75 6.73 -0.28
N THR A 106 -12.93 6.51 -0.88
CA THR A 106 -13.05 5.93 -2.22
C THR A 106 -12.25 6.74 -3.25
N ASP A 107 -12.26 8.07 -3.15
CA ASP A 107 -11.51 8.95 -4.05
C ASP A 107 -10.00 8.95 -3.72
N GLY A 108 -9.63 8.94 -2.45
CA GLY A 108 -8.24 8.79 -2.02
C GLY A 108 -7.61 7.49 -2.51
N VAL A 109 -8.30 6.36 -2.34
CA VAL A 109 -7.87 5.03 -2.78
C VAL A 109 -7.73 4.98 -4.30
N ARG A 110 -8.63 5.61 -5.05
CA ARG A 110 -8.52 5.72 -6.51
C ARG A 110 -7.29 6.51 -6.94
N VAL A 111 -6.99 7.63 -6.28
CA VAL A 111 -5.80 8.44 -6.56
C VAL A 111 -4.53 7.63 -6.31
N ILE A 112 -4.46 6.93 -5.18
CA ILE A 112 -3.34 6.02 -4.85
C ILE A 112 -3.21 4.93 -5.93
N GLY A 113 -4.33 4.32 -6.30
CA GLY A 113 -4.39 3.32 -7.37
C GLY A 113 -3.86 3.84 -8.71
N ALA A 114 -4.28 5.04 -9.11
CA ALA A 114 -3.79 5.71 -10.32
C ALA A 114 -2.28 5.95 -10.26
N VAL A 115 -1.76 6.44 -9.13
CA VAL A 115 -0.32 6.64 -8.92
C VAL A 115 0.43 5.31 -9.06
N TYR A 116 -0.05 4.23 -8.45
CA TYR A 116 0.59 2.91 -8.53
C TYR A 116 0.61 2.36 -9.95
N VAL A 117 -0.49 2.47 -10.69
CA VAL A 117 -0.54 2.07 -12.10
C VAL A 117 0.43 2.90 -12.94
N LEU A 118 0.46 4.22 -12.74
CA LEU A 118 1.37 5.11 -13.45
C LEU A 118 2.83 4.77 -13.16
N LEU A 119 3.20 4.53 -11.90
CA LEU A 119 4.55 4.12 -11.52
C LEU A 119 4.94 2.80 -12.19
N ALA A 120 4.05 1.81 -12.20
CA ALA A 120 4.26 0.52 -12.86
C ALA A 120 4.43 0.68 -14.38
N LEU A 121 3.62 1.52 -15.03
CA LEU A 121 3.70 1.79 -16.47
C LEU A 121 4.97 2.55 -16.85
N LEU A 122 5.34 3.58 -16.09
CA LEU A 122 6.57 4.35 -16.29
C LEU A 122 7.80 3.46 -16.14
N ASP A 123 7.80 2.58 -15.13
CA ASP A 123 8.87 1.63 -14.92
C ASP A 123 8.96 0.59 -16.05
N ARG A 124 7.81 0.07 -16.52
CA ARG A 124 7.74 -0.85 -17.66
C ARG A 124 8.24 -0.21 -18.95
N ARG A 125 7.86 1.04 -19.23
CA ARG A 125 8.37 1.81 -20.38
C ARG A 125 9.89 1.99 -20.31
N ARG A 126 10.44 2.30 -19.13
CA ARG A 126 11.90 2.41 -18.93
C ARG A 126 12.65 1.10 -19.13
N ARG A 127 12.02 -0.03 -18.80
CA ARG A 127 12.60 -1.36 -19.01
C ARG A 127 12.58 -1.79 -20.47
N ASN A 128 11.51 -1.47 -21.22
CA ASN A 128 11.35 -1.87 -22.62
C ASN A 128 12.03 -0.93 -23.63
N GLY A 129 12.35 0.31 -23.23
CA GLY A 129 13.10 1.27 -24.05
C GLY A 129 14.62 1.20 -23.89
N ARG A 130 15.13 0.17 -23.18
CA ARG A 130 16.54 -0.19 -23.09
C ARG A 130 16.77 -1.50 -23.83
#